data_AF-A0A0Q8L9A0-F1
#
_entry.id   AF-A0A0Q8L9A0-F1
#
_cell.length_a   1.000
_cell.length_b   1.000
_cell.length_c   1.000
_cell.angle_alpha   90.00
_cell.angle_beta   90.00
_cell.angle_gamma   90.00
#
_symmetry.space_group_name_H-M   'P 1'
#
loop_
_entity.id
_entity.type
_entity.pdbx_description
1 polymer ?
#
loop_
_entity_poly.entity_id
_entity_poly.type
_entity_poly.pdbx_seq_one_letter_code
_entity_poly.pdbx_strand_id
1 'polypeptide(L)'
;MAESQYAFDYAQSQEAAIRKSLTEPRLGKYLNRSGHQFHFTMQWYLWNARLAKAFQYPLQVLEVTLRNAVVEHLHLGGAPAEWAFDQTTIDRLEKCDPGIRELLNKSKRQLLSKTMPAWEVSQLWAIPDTQHIASYGRITTNDVIANMSFEFWARLLGPKFDSQWHGTVHTVFPNDSTVSRRSIWSGVMRIKDFRNRVAHHEPIFQLADLQEIYAEILRLTGLRCTTTKTWLQHFSTCQSVFKQMPGTWKAPGDQPIDGMLHPVLEATDPSVAIREILGPLSNSDTWGIVRQNGEITLFGHTDIARWVASWADQGIVDLDAPLTEMLERAAPRHRTIAVASSMTVSEAGARFFERNVPSKSKPTAMLVTSDGTVTGEPVGILLREDLRARR
;
A
#
# COMPACT_ATOMS: atom_id res chain seq x y z
N MET A 1 -5.42 5.33 -10.04
CA MET A 1 -5.17 6.76 -9.78
C MET A 1 -3.74 7.05 -9.35
N ALA A 2 -3.02 6.12 -8.70
CA ALA A 2 -1.57 6.22 -8.52
C ALA A 2 -0.84 4.98 -9.06
N GLU A 3 -1.40 4.28 -10.04
CA GLU A 3 -0.73 3.20 -10.76
C GLU A 3 -0.45 3.73 -12.15
N SER A 4 0.81 3.69 -12.55
CA SER A 4 1.24 4.10 -13.88
C SER A 4 1.61 2.85 -14.66
N GLN A 5 1.22 2.81 -15.93
CA GLN A 5 1.64 1.75 -16.86
C GLN A 5 3.12 1.92 -17.27
N TYR A 6 3.68 3.12 -17.07
CA TYR A 6 5.05 3.49 -17.43
C TYR A 6 5.78 4.13 -16.24
N ALA A 7 7.10 3.95 -16.15
CA ALA A 7 7.89 4.63 -15.12
C ALA A 7 7.82 6.15 -15.31
N PHE A 8 7.64 6.88 -14.22
CA PHE A 8 7.77 8.34 -14.23
C PHE A 8 9.23 8.67 -13.93
N ASP A 9 9.89 9.36 -14.86
CA ASP A 9 11.22 9.88 -14.64
C ASP A 9 11.16 11.01 -13.60
N TYR A 10 12.07 10.99 -12.63
CA TYR A 10 12.19 12.03 -11.60
C TYR A 10 13.46 12.85 -11.85
N ALA A 11 13.69 13.26 -13.10
CA ALA A 11 14.79 14.13 -13.45
C ALA A 11 14.72 15.44 -12.62
N GLN A 12 15.88 16.07 -12.40
CA GLN A 12 16.03 17.20 -11.47
C GLN A 12 15.05 18.37 -11.75
N SER A 13 14.76 18.64 -13.02
CA SER A 13 13.79 19.67 -13.43
C SER A 13 12.34 19.31 -13.06
N GLN A 14 11.97 18.04 -13.18
CA GLN A 14 10.64 17.53 -12.81
C GLN A 14 10.48 17.46 -11.29
N GLU A 15 11.52 17.02 -10.57
CA GLU A 15 11.55 17.06 -9.10
C GLU A 15 11.29 18.48 -8.58
N ALA A 16 12.03 19.48 -9.08
CA ALA A 16 11.86 20.86 -8.67
C ALA A 16 10.42 21.38 -8.90
N ALA A 17 9.82 21.03 -10.05
CA ALA A 17 8.43 21.37 -10.35
C ALA A 17 7.45 20.70 -9.37
N ILE A 18 7.61 19.40 -9.09
CA ILE A 18 6.73 18.66 -8.18
C ILE A 18 6.85 19.20 -6.74
N ARG A 19 8.05 19.49 -6.26
CA ARG A 19 8.27 20.10 -4.92
C ARG A 19 7.58 21.44 -4.80
N LYS A 20 7.64 22.27 -5.85
CA LYS A 20 6.93 23.55 -5.90
C LYS A 20 5.41 23.38 -5.82
N SER A 21 4.84 22.38 -6.49
CA SER A 21 3.39 22.14 -6.51
C SER A 21 2.85 21.43 -5.27
N LEU A 22 3.54 20.41 -4.76
CA LEU A 22 3.11 19.64 -3.59
C LEU A 22 3.53 20.27 -2.27
N THR A 23 4.46 21.23 -2.30
CA THR A 23 5.07 21.95 -1.18
C THR A 23 5.87 21.06 -0.21
N GLU A 24 7.09 21.49 0.11
CA GLU A 24 8.02 20.80 1.01
C GLU A 24 7.39 20.43 2.38
N PRO A 25 6.57 21.29 3.03
CA PRO A 25 5.93 20.94 4.31
C PRO A 25 4.98 19.74 4.24
N ARG A 26 4.27 19.56 3.12
CA ARG A 26 3.36 18.41 2.93
C ARG A 26 4.13 17.14 2.60
N LEU A 27 5.30 17.26 1.97
CA LEU A 27 6.22 16.15 1.71
C LEU A 27 7.08 15.78 2.92
N GLY A 28 7.24 16.65 3.92
CA GLY A 28 8.15 16.47 5.06
C GLY A 28 8.02 15.12 5.78
N LYS A 29 6.78 14.68 6.03
CA LYS A 29 6.52 13.38 6.68
C LYS A 29 6.96 12.18 5.84
N TYR A 30 6.95 12.32 4.51
CA TYR A 30 7.43 11.31 3.58
C TYR A 30 8.96 11.38 3.44
N LEU A 31 9.52 12.60 3.38
CA LEU A 31 10.97 12.86 3.31
C LEU A 31 11.72 12.24 4.50
N ASN A 32 11.19 12.41 5.71
CA ASN A 32 11.80 11.82 6.91
C ASN A 32 11.85 10.28 6.85
N ARG A 33 10.87 9.64 6.20
CA ARG A 33 10.77 8.17 6.06
C ARG A 33 11.66 7.62 4.94
N SER A 34 12.01 8.47 3.97
CA SER A 34 12.78 8.14 2.78
C SER A 34 14.23 8.64 2.83
N GLY A 35 14.66 9.21 3.95
CA GLY A 35 16.01 9.78 4.07
C GLY A 35 16.27 10.98 3.19
N HIS A 36 15.23 11.78 2.96
CA HIS A 36 15.26 12.93 2.06
C HIS A 36 15.56 12.59 0.59
N GLN A 37 15.56 11.31 0.22
CA GLN A 37 15.70 10.88 -1.17
C GLN A 37 14.37 11.02 -1.90
N PHE A 38 14.30 11.90 -2.90
CA PHE A 38 13.05 12.30 -3.53
C PHE A 38 12.31 11.13 -4.21
N HIS A 39 13.02 10.29 -4.96
CA HIS A 39 12.44 9.11 -5.60
C HIS A 39 11.73 8.18 -4.58
N PHE A 40 12.38 7.89 -3.44
CA PHE A 40 11.77 7.10 -2.37
C PHE A 40 10.63 7.83 -1.66
N THR A 41 10.75 9.15 -1.48
CA THR A 41 9.67 10.00 -0.95
C THR A 41 8.40 9.85 -1.77
N MET A 42 8.54 9.88 -3.10
CA MET A 42 7.41 9.73 -4.00
C MET A 42 6.81 8.33 -3.98
N GLN A 43 7.60 7.28 -3.73
CA GLN A 43 7.06 5.93 -3.51
C GLN A 43 6.14 5.87 -2.27
N TRP A 44 6.56 6.49 -1.16
CA TRP A 44 5.74 6.59 0.05
C TRP A 44 4.50 7.46 -0.16
N TYR A 45 4.64 8.60 -0.86
CA TYR A 45 3.53 9.47 -1.21
C TYR A 45 2.46 8.74 -2.04
N LEU A 46 2.89 8.08 -3.12
CA LEU A 46 2.00 7.33 -4.00
C LEU A 46 1.37 6.14 -3.28
N TRP A 47 2.12 5.45 -2.41
CA TRP A 47 1.55 4.37 -1.60
C TRP A 47 0.47 4.87 -0.64
N ASN A 48 0.69 6.01 0.03
CA ASN A 48 -0.33 6.63 0.89
C ASN A 48 -1.60 6.98 0.09
N ALA A 49 -1.45 7.50 -1.13
CA ALA A 49 -2.58 7.76 -2.02
C ALA A 49 -3.31 6.46 -2.43
N ARG A 50 -2.58 5.37 -2.70
CA ARG A 50 -3.18 4.05 -2.97
C ARG A 50 -3.91 3.49 -1.76
N LEU A 51 -3.35 3.64 -0.55
CA LEU A 51 -4.01 3.26 0.70
C LEU A 51 -5.33 4.02 0.86
N ALA A 52 -5.28 5.36 0.79
CA ALA A 52 -6.45 6.22 0.92
C ALA A 52 -7.55 5.83 -0.09
N LYS A 53 -7.16 5.52 -1.33
CA LYS A 53 -8.06 5.01 -2.36
C LYS A 53 -8.66 3.63 -2.00
N ALA A 54 -7.83 2.68 -1.58
CA ALA A 54 -8.28 1.32 -1.27
C ALA A 54 -9.32 1.31 -0.14
N PHE A 55 -9.21 2.22 0.83
CA PHE A 55 -10.17 2.37 1.92
C PHE A 55 -11.49 3.04 1.53
N GLN A 56 -11.60 3.73 0.38
CA GLN A 56 -12.85 4.39 -0.02
C GLN A 56 -14.01 3.40 -0.11
N TYR A 57 -13.80 2.24 -0.75
CA TYR A 57 -14.85 1.24 -0.92
C TYR A 57 -15.33 0.65 0.42
N PRO A 58 -14.44 0.18 1.32
CA PRO A 58 -14.86 -0.26 2.65
C PRO A 58 -15.56 0.80 3.50
N LEU A 59 -15.08 2.04 3.47
CA LEU A 59 -15.71 3.14 4.18
C LEU A 59 -17.12 3.42 3.65
N GLN A 60 -17.30 3.42 2.33
CA GLN A 60 -18.59 3.62 1.69
C GLN A 60 -19.59 2.53 2.10
N VAL A 61 -19.19 1.25 2.04
CA VAL A 61 -20.08 0.13 2.40
C VAL A 61 -20.50 0.22 3.87
N LEU A 62 -19.57 0.52 4.77
CA LEU A 62 -19.88 0.69 6.18
C LEU A 62 -20.80 1.90 6.41
N GLU A 63 -20.54 3.04 5.77
CA GLU A 63 -21.35 4.25 5.90
C GLU A 63 -22.81 4.00 5.55
N VAL A 64 -23.08 3.34 4.42
CA VAL A 64 -24.44 2.97 4.00
C VAL A 64 -25.06 1.95 4.95
N THR A 65 -24.29 0.94 5.36
CA THR A 65 -24.76 -0.11 6.29
C THR A 65 -25.16 0.50 7.64
N LEU A 66 -24.33 1.41 8.18
CA LEU A 66 -24.55 2.08 9.44
C LEU A 66 -25.77 3.00 9.40
N ARG A 67 -25.87 3.82 8.34
CA ARG A 67 -27.04 4.67 8.09
C ARG A 67 -28.33 3.85 8.11
N ASN A 68 -28.37 2.75 7.37
CA ASN A 68 -29.58 1.93 7.27
C ASN A 68 -29.90 1.24 8.61
N ALA A 69 -28.88 0.84 9.36
CA ALA A 69 -29.04 0.30 10.71
C ALA A 69 -29.65 1.33 11.68
N VAL A 70 -29.16 2.58 11.66
CA VAL A 70 -29.73 3.65 12.48
C VAL A 70 -31.17 3.99 12.05
N VAL A 71 -31.45 4.02 10.75
CA VAL A 71 -32.80 4.28 10.25
C VAL A 71 -33.77 3.17 10.68
N GLU A 72 -33.37 1.89 10.63
CA GLU A 72 -34.21 0.81 11.16
C GLU A 72 -34.44 0.95 12.67
N HIS A 73 -33.40 1.30 13.43
CA HIS A 73 -33.55 1.59 14.86
C HIS A 73 -34.62 2.67 15.12
N LEU A 74 -34.63 3.75 14.34
CA LEU A 74 -35.63 4.82 14.46
C LEU A 74 -37.05 4.29 14.19
N HIS A 75 -37.23 3.46 13.17
CA HIS A 75 -38.53 2.85 12.86
C HIS A 75 -38.99 1.86 13.94
N LEU A 76 -38.08 1.03 14.48
CA LEU A 76 -38.37 0.16 15.62
C LEU A 76 -38.78 0.96 16.87
N GLY A 77 -38.25 2.19 17.01
CA GLY A 77 -38.67 3.16 18.01
C GLY A 77 -39.96 3.93 17.67
N GLY A 78 -40.68 3.57 16.61
CA GLY A 78 -41.95 4.18 16.21
C GLY A 78 -41.85 5.44 15.34
N ALA A 79 -40.69 5.74 14.77
CA ALA A 79 -40.58 6.83 13.79
C ALA A 79 -41.30 6.45 12.47
N PRO A 80 -42.03 7.38 11.82
CA PRO A 80 -42.69 7.11 10.54
C PRO A 80 -41.70 7.08 9.36
N ALA A 81 -42.16 6.69 8.17
CA ALA A 81 -41.30 6.64 6.98
C ALA A 81 -40.71 8.03 6.62
N GLU A 82 -41.49 9.08 6.84
CA GLU A 82 -41.15 10.48 6.66
C GLU A 82 -40.45 11.11 7.88
N TRP A 83 -39.82 10.31 8.76
CA TRP A 83 -39.27 10.76 10.04
C TRP A 83 -38.37 12.00 9.97
N ALA A 84 -37.65 12.19 8.86
CA ALA A 84 -36.77 13.34 8.67
C ALA A 84 -37.53 14.67 8.61
N PHE A 85 -38.85 14.63 8.42
CA PHE A 85 -39.77 15.76 8.43
C PHE A 85 -40.83 15.66 9.53
N ASP A 86 -40.88 14.57 10.30
CA ASP A 86 -41.81 14.42 11.41
C ASP A 86 -41.34 15.21 12.63
N GLN A 87 -42.13 16.17 13.09
CA GLN A 87 -41.78 17.02 14.22
C GLN A 87 -41.62 16.19 15.51
N THR A 88 -42.52 15.23 15.75
CA THR A 88 -42.48 14.40 16.97
C THR A 88 -41.17 13.62 17.08
N THR A 89 -40.73 13.02 15.98
CA THR A 89 -39.46 12.30 15.93
C THR A 89 -38.28 13.23 16.09
N ILE A 90 -38.25 14.37 15.39
CA ILE A 90 -37.13 15.33 15.49
C ILE A 90 -37.03 15.89 16.92
N ASP A 91 -38.14 16.29 17.54
CA ASP A 91 -38.18 16.79 18.91
C ASP A 91 -37.63 15.75 19.90
N ARG A 92 -37.99 14.47 19.72
CA ARG A 92 -37.46 13.37 20.52
C ARG A 92 -35.95 13.21 20.37
N LEU A 93 -35.42 13.33 19.15
CA LEU A 93 -33.98 13.23 18.91
C LEU A 93 -33.22 14.45 19.44
N GLU A 94 -33.79 15.65 19.29
CA GLU A 94 -33.23 16.91 19.76
C GLU A 94 -33.17 16.99 21.29
N LYS A 95 -34.17 16.40 21.99
CA LYS A 95 -34.12 16.22 23.46
C LYS A 95 -32.90 15.44 23.92
N CYS A 96 -32.43 14.47 23.13
CA CYS A 96 -31.21 13.72 23.42
C CYS A 96 -29.96 14.49 23.00
N ASP A 97 -29.95 15.08 21.80
CA ASP A 97 -28.84 15.90 21.30
C ASP A 97 -29.34 17.18 20.60
N PRO A 98 -29.18 18.37 21.20
CA PRO A 98 -29.73 19.63 20.66
C PRO A 98 -29.27 19.98 19.24
N GLY A 99 -28.14 19.43 18.77
CA GLY A 99 -27.63 19.69 17.42
C GLY A 99 -28.34 18.93 16.29
N ILE A 100 -29.23 17.99 16.60
CA ILE A 100 -29.85 17.13 15.57
C ILE A 100 -30.69 17.93 14.57
N ARG A 101 -31.51 18.85 15.06
CA ARG A 101 -32.40 19.66 14.20
C ARG A 101 -31.60 20.54 13.25
N GLU A 102 -30.58 21.22 13.75
CA GLU A 102 -29.69 22.07 12.95
C GLU A 102 -29.06 21.26 11.81
N LEU A 103 -28.51 20.08 12.10
CA LEU A 103 -27.88 19.21 11.12
C LEU A 103 -28.87 18.73 10.05
N LEU A 104 -30.08 18.33 10.44
CA LEU A 104 -31.14 17.94 9.49
C LEU A 104 -31.58 19.14 8.62
N ASN A 105 -31.77 20.30 9.22
CA ASN A 105 -32.19 21.51 8.53
C ASN A 105 -31.14 22.01 7.54
N LYS A 106 -29.85 21.93 7.89
CA LYS A 106 -28.75 22.22 6.97
C LYS A 106 -28.81 21.32 5.73
N SER A 107 -29.04 20.02 5.92
CA SER A 107 -29.21 19.07 4.82
C SER A 107 -30.43 19.39 3.95
N LYS A 108 -31.59 19.64 4.57
CA LYS A 108 -32.83 20.04 3.87
C LYS A 108 -32.64 21.31 3.04
N ARG A 109 -32.01 22.35 3.58
CA ARG A 109 -31.76 23.60 2.85
C ARG A 109 -30.88 23.38 1.63
N GLN A 110 -29.80 22.60 1.76
CA GLN A 110 -28.91 22.29 0.64
C GLN A 110 -29.61 21.52 -0.49
N LEU A 111 -30.56 20.63 -0.14
CA LEU A 111 -31.33 19.87 -1.13
C LEU A 111 -32.42 20.75 -1.78
N LEU A 112 -33.17 21.49 -0.97
CA LEU A 112 -34.20 22.41 -1.44
C LEU A 112 -33.63 23.53 -2.31
N SER A 113 -32.45 24.05 -2.00
CA SER A 113 -31.80 25.10 -2.83
C SER A 113 -31.45 24.63 -4.24
N LYS A 114 -31.41 23.31 -4.49
CA LYS A 114 -31.19 22.73 -5.83
C LYS A 114 -32.48 22.55 -6.63
N THR A 115 -33.65 22.64 -5.98
CA THR A 115 -34.96 22.33 -6.57
C THR A 115 -35.91 23.53 -6.59
N MET A 116 -35.69 24.52 -5.72
CA MET A 116 -36.51 25.73 -5.60
C MET A 116 -35.96 26.90 -6.43
N PRO A 117 -36.83 27.81 -6.90
CA PRO A 117 -36.41 29.08 -7.50
C PRO A 117 -35.75 29.99 -6.46
N ALA A 118 -34.84 30.87 -6.90
CA ALA A 118 -34.02 31.70 -6.02
C ALA A 118 -34.82 32.53 -5.00
N TRP A 119 -35.99 33.04 -5.36
CA TRP A 119 -36.82 33.84 -4.45
C TRP A 119 -37.41 33.01 -3.30
N GLU A 120 -37.77 31.75 -3.53
CA GLU A 120 -38.30 30.83 -2.51
C GLU A 120 -37.16 30.33 -1.61
N VAL A 121 -35.98 30.14 -2.20
CA VAL A 121 -34.74 29.85 -1.45
C VAL A 121 -34.44 30.97 -0.45
N SER A 122 -34.51 32.24 -0.85
CA SER A 122 -34.29 33.37 0.08
C SER A 122 -35.21 33.32 1.31
N GLN A 123 -36.47 32.92 1.13
CA GLN A 123 -37.41 32.75 2.24
C GLN A 123 -37.04 31.56 3.13
N LEU A 124 -36.63 30.43 2.53
CA LEU A 124 -36.16 29.24 3.25
C LEU A 124 -34.93 29.53 4.14
N TRP A 125 -33.99 30.35 3.66
CA TRP A 125 -32.80 30.74 4.45
C TRP A 125 -33.11 31.73 5.56
N ALA A 126 -34.25 32.42 5.51
CA ALA A 126 -34.71 33.29 6.61
C ALA A 126 -35.31 32.50 7.79
N ILE A 127 -35.69 31.23 7.58
CA ILE A 127 -36.21 30.36 8.65
C ILE A 127 -35.05 30.01 9.61
N PRO A 128 -35.17 30.25 10.94
CA PRO A 128 -34.14 29.88 11.91
C PRO A 128 -33.84 28.38 11.93
N ASP A 129 -32.60 27.99 12.25
CA ASP A 129 -32.18 26.57 12.35
C ASP A 129 -32.97 25.76 13.39
N THR A 130 -33.56 26.44 14.37
CA THR A 130 -34.39 25.85 15.42
C THR A 130 -35.82 25.57 14.97
N GLN A 131 -36.25 26.08 13.81
CA GLN A 131 -37.60 25.87 13.30
C GLN A 131 -37.68 24.70 12.33
N HIS A 132 -38.87 24.13 12.18
CA HIS A 132 -39.09 23.01 11.27
C HIS A 132 -39.02 23.47 9.80
N ILE A 133 -38.34 22.67 8.97
CA ILE A 133 -38.33 22.81 7.51
C ILE A 133 -39.10 21.64 6.91
N ALA A 134 -40.18 21.96 6.18
CA ALA A 134 -41.01 21.01 5.45
C ALA A 134 -40.31 20.48 4.19
N SER A 135 -40.86 19.42 3.60
CA SER A 135 -40.34 18.85 2.34
C SER A 135 -40.72 19.67 1.10
N TYR A 136 -41.78 20.49 1.21
CA TYR A 136 -42.43 21.22 0.12
C TYR A 136 -42.82 20.33 -1.08
N GLY A 137 -42.95 19.02 -0.88
CA GLY A 137 -43.19 18.05 -1.97
C GLY A 137 -42.03 17.93 -2.97
N ARG A 138 -40.85 18.49 -2.66
CA ARG A 138 -39.69 18.54 -3.58
C ARG A 138 -38.56 17.60 -3.21
N ILE A 139 -38.51 17.18 -1.95
CA ILE A 139 -37.49 16.27 -1.41
C ILE A 139 -38.14 15.21 -0.53
N THR A 140 -37.50 14.07 -0.41
CA THR A 140 -37.95 12.92 0.37
C THR A 140 -37.03 12.64 1.55
N THR A 141 -37.46 11.79 2.48
CA THR A 141 -36.59 11.33 3.58
C THR A 141 -35.35 10.64 3.05
N ASN A 142 -35.46 9.86 1.96
CA ASN A 142 -34.30 9.19 1.37
C ASN A 142 -33.25 10.17 0.84
N ASP A 143 -33.68 11.32 0.30
CA ASP A 143 -32.77 12.38 -0.13
C ASP A 143 -32.02 12.97 1.06
N VAL A 144 -32.73 13.26 2.15
CA VAL A 144 -32.14 13.78 3.39
C VAL A 144 -31.13 12.78 3.94
N ILE A 145 -31.52 11.50 4.09
CA ILE A 145 -30.66 10.44 4.62
C ILE A 145 -29.40 10.28 3.74
N ALA A 146 -29.51 10.40 2.41
CA ALA A 146 -28.37 10.34 1.49
C ALA A 146 -27.43 11.55 1.56
N ASN A 147 -27.93 12.70 2.00
CA ASN A 147 -27.14 13.92 2.12
C ASN A 147 -26.53 14.10 3.53
N MET A 148 -26.88 13.26 4.51
CA MET A 148 -26.27 13.31 5.86
C MET A 148 -24.85 12.74 5.87
N SER A 149 -23.98 13.35 6.67
CA SER A 149 -22.60 12.89 6.85
C SER A 149 -22.52 11.65 7.75
N PHE A 150 -21.43 10.88 7.62
CA PHE A 150 -21.08 9.79 8.54
C PHE A 150 -21.16 10.20 10.02
N GLU A 151 -20.72 11.42 10.36
CA GLU A 151 -20.73 11.91 11.74
C GLU A 151 -22.15 12.00 12.32
N PHE A 152 -23.14 12.39 11.51
CA PHE A 152 -24.53 12.43 11.97
C PHE A 152 -25.02 11.05 12.43
N TRP A 153 -24.75 10.01 11.65
CA TRP A 153 -25.10 8.63 12.00
C TRP A 153 -24.35 8.13 13.23
N ALA A 154 -23.06 8.49 13.35
CA ALA A 154 -22.25 8.18 14.53
C ALA A 154 -22.77 8.86 15.81
N ARG A 155 -23.33 10.07 15.70
CA ARG A 155 -23.94 10.79 16.84
C ARG A 155 -25.18 10.08 17.36
N LEU A 156 -26.05 9.60 16.48
CA LEU A 156 -27.27 8.86 16.85
C LEU A 156 -27.00 7.50 17.54
N LEU A 157 -25.80 6.95 17.36
CA LEU A 157 -25.31 5.77 18.09
C LEU A 157 -24.63 6.11 19.41
N GLY A 158 -24.47 7.39 19.73
CA GLY A 158 -23.69 7.88 20.87
C GLY A 158 -24.34 7.68 22.23
N PRO A 159 -23.61 7.97 23.32
CA PRO A 159 -24.10 7.79 24.69
C PRO A 159 -25.34 8.63 25.03
N LYS A 160 -25.56 9.76 24.34
CA LYS A 160 -26.78 10.57 24.51
C LYS A 160 -28.08 9.82 24.13
N PHE A 161 -27.95 8.77 23.33
CA PHE A 161 -29.07 7.97 22.83
C PHE A 161 -29.14 6.58 23.52
N ASP A 162 -28.37 6.35 24.59
CA ASP A 162 -28.24 5.02 25.21
C ASP A 162 -29.59 4.40 25.59
N SER A 163 -30.49 5.20 26.20
CA SER A 163 -31.85 4.79 26.54
C SER A 163 -32.66 4.30 25.33
N GLN A 164 -32.54 4.97 24.18
CA GLN A 164 -33.29 4.64 22.97
C GLN A 164 -32.86 3.27 22.41
N TRP A 165 -31.59 2.91 22.53
CA TRP A 165 -31.03 1.69 21.93
C TRP A 165 -31.29 0.39 22.72
N HIS A 166 -31.68 0.44 24.00
CA HIS A 166 -31.76 -0.74 24.88
C HIS A 166 -32.58 -1.92 24.31
N GLY A 167 -33.65 -1.65 23.55
CA GLY A 167 -34.53 -2.68 23.00
C GLY A 167 -34.23 -3.10 21.56
N THR A 168 -33.31 -2.45 20.86
CA THR A 168 -33.20 -2.59 19.39
C THR A 168 -31.81 -2.95 18.90
N VAL A 169 -30.76 -2.84 19.73
CA VAL A 169 -29.36 -3.11 19.29
C VAL A 169 -29.23 -4.48 18.66
N HIS A 170 -29.74 -5.53 19.32
CA HIS A 170 -29.61 -6.90 18.83
C HIS A 170 -30.56 -7.23 17.67
N THR A 171 -31.64 -6.47 17.50
CA THR A 171 -32.49 -6.56 16.31
C THR A 171 -31.76 -5.97 15.10
N VAL A 172 -31.13 -4.81 15.29
CA VAL A 172 -30.42 -4.07 14.24
C VAL A 172 -29.06 -4.68 13.91
N PHE A 173 -28.40 -5.29 14.88
CA PHE A 173 -27.10 -5.98 14.76
C PHE A 173 -27.22 -7.44 15.22
N PRO A 174 -27.86 -8.31 14.43
CA PRO A 174 -28.26 -9.65 14.88
C PRO A 174 -27.13 -10.68 14.91
N ASN A 175 -25.98 -10.43 14.29
CA ASN A 175 -24.94 -11.45 14.10
C ASN A 175 -23.94 -11.55 15.25
N ASP A 176 -24.19 -10.85 16.37
CA ASP A 176 -23.43 -10.98 17.61
C ASP A 176 -24.32 -10.57 18.79
N SER A 177 -24.76 -11.54 19.58
CA SER A 177 -25.60 -11.29 20.76
C SER A 177 -24.84 -10.69 21.94
N THR A 178 -23.50 -10.68 21.90
CA THR A 178 -22.64 -10.15 22.98
C THR A 178 -22.27 -8.69 22.76
N VAL A 179 -22.54 -8.15 21.56
CA VAL A 179 -22.15 -6.79 21.22
C VAL A 179 -22.96 -5.77 22.00
N SER A 180 -22.29 -4.74 22.51
CA SER A 180 -22.94 -3.58 23.12
C SER A 180 -22.95 -2.38 22.17
N ARG A 181 -23.97 -1.52 22.27
CA ARG A 181 -24.00 -0.21 21.58
C ARG A 181 -22.70 0.57 21.82
N ARG A 182 -22.19 0.56 23.06
CA ARG A 182 -20.93 1.22 23.43
C ARG A 182 -19.75 0.71 22.60
N SER A 183 -19.62 -0.61 22.44
CA SER A 183 -18.57 -1.22 21.61
C SER A 183 -18.72 -0.84 20.13
N ILE A 184 -19.94 -0.88 19.59
CA ILE A 184 -20.23 -0.46 18.21
C ILE A 184 -19.83 1.01 18.01
N TRP A 185 -20.30 1.88 18.89
CA TRP A 185 -20.04 3.31 18.82
C TRP A 185 -18.54 3.63 18.91
N SER A 186 -17.80 2.95 19.79
CA SER A 186 -16.34 3.10 19.88
C SER A 186 -15.64 2.75 18.57
N GLY A 187 -16.04 1.66 17.91
CA GLY A 187 -15.53 1.27 16.61
C GLY A 187 -15.86 2.28 15.51
N VAL A 188 -17.11 2.73 15.47
CA VAL A 188 -17.61 3.75 14.54
C VAL A 188 -16.84 5.07 14.70
N MET A 189 -16.57 5.51 15.93
CA MET A 189 -15.82 6.74 16.18
C MET A 189 -14.36 6.63 15.72
N ARG A 190 -13.70 5.50 15.97
CA ARG A 190 -12.35 5.23 15.45
C ARG A 190 -12.32 5.32 13.92
N ILE A 191 -13.34 4.76 13.25
CA ILE A 191 -13.43 4.79 11.78
C ILE A 191 -13.80 6.18 11.26
N LYS A 192 -14.64 6.94 11.96
CA LYS A 192 -14.91 8.35 11.64
C LYS A 192 -13.60 9.14 11.58
N ASP A 193 -12.78 9.03 12.61
CA ASP A 193 -11.54 9.78 12.69
C ASP A 193 -10.56 9.35 11.59
N PHE A 194 -10.45 8.03 11.33
CA PHE A 194 -9.70 7.53 10.19
C PHE A 194 -10.22 8.05 8.83
N ARG A 195 -11.53 8.00 8.59
CA ARG A 195 -12.18 8.53 7.37
C ARG A 195 -11.84 10.01 7.17
N ASN A 196 -11.86 10.80 8.23
CA ASN A 196 -11.52 12.22 8.17
C ASN A 196 -10.06 12.41 7.72
N ARG A 197 -9.12 11.64 8.27
CA ARG A 197 -7.72 11.67 7.84
C ARG A 197 -7.55 11.31 6.36
N VAL A 198 -8.29 10.30 5.88
CA VAL A 198 -8.33 9.93 4.46
C VAL A 198 -8.86 11.08 3.60
N ALA A 199 -9.96 11.71 4.01
CA ALA A 199 -10.58 12.83 3.30
C ALA A 199 -9.71 14.10 3.28
N HIS A 200 -8.92 14.33 4.32
CA HIS A 200 -7.97 15.44 4.42
C HIS A 200 -6.60 15.15 3.78
N HIS A 201 -6.45 14.02 3.06
CA HIS A 201 -5.20 13.60 2.42
C HIS A 201 -4.01 13.51 3.39
N GLU A 202 -4.28 13.11 4.62
CA GLU A 202 -3.24 12.92 5.63
C GLU A 202 -2.34 11.70 5.30
N PRO A 203 -1.11 11.66 5.85
CA PRO A 203 -0.22 10.51 5.77
C PRO A 203 -0.70 9.39 6.69
N ILE A 204 -1.76 8.70 6.30
CA ILE A 204 -2.35 7.55 7.01
C ILE A 204 -1.40 6.37 7.10
N PHE A 205 -0.37 6.29 6.24
CA PHE A 205 0.67 5.25 6.32
C PHE A 205 1.43 5.22 7.66
N GLN A 206 1.38 6.29 8.44
CA GLN A 206 2.01 6.37 9.77
C GLN A 206 1.20 5.66 10.86
N LEU A 207 -0.04 5.29 10.58
CA LEU A 207 -0.87 4.53 11.49
C LEU A 207 -0.35 3.09 11.58
N ALA A 208 -0.01 2.66 12.79
CA ALA A 208 0.42 1.29 13.05
C ALA A 208 -0.75 0.29 12.90
N ASP A 209 -1.99 0.78 12.99
CA ASP A 209 -3.20 -0.01 13.17
C ASP A 209 -4.11 -0.07 11.93
N LEU A 210 -3.55 0.14 10.73
CA LEU A 210 -4.33 0.18 9.48
C LEU A 210 -5.06 -1.15 9.19
N GLN A 211 -4.43 -2.29 9.50
CA GLN A 211 -5.04 -3.60 9.28
C GLN A 211 -6.19 -3.84 10.27
N GLU A 212 -6.04 -3.37 11.50
CA GLU A 212 -7.04 -3.41 12.55
C GLU A 212 -8.24 -2.51 12.22
N ILE A 213 -8.00 -1.32 11.65
CA ILE A 213 -9.08 -0.45 11.16
C ILE A 213 -9.86 -1.14 10.05
N TYR A 214 -9.18 -1.80 9.09
CA TYR A 214 -9.85 -2.58 8.06
C TYR A 214 -10.65 -3.75 8.64
N ALA A 215 -10.07 -4.49 9.59
CA ALA A 215 -10.76 -5.56 10.30
C ALA A 215 -11.99 -5.05 11.07
N GLU A 216 -11.91 -3.87 11.67
CA GLU A 216 -13.02 -3.23 12.38
C GLU A 216 -14.16 -2.84 11.43
N ILE A 217 -13.84 -2.32 10.22
CA ILE A 217 -14.83 -2.06 9.17
C ILE A 217 -15.57 -3.36 8.79
N LEU A 218 -14.84 -4.46 8.59
CA LEU A 218 -15.42 -5.78 8.31
C LEU A 218 -16.27 -6.28 9.48
N ARG A 219 -15.80 -6.10 10.71
CA ARG A 219 -16.52 -6.51 11.94
C ARG A 219 -17.85 -5.78 12.05
N LEU A 220 -17.85 -4.45 12.02
CA LEU A 220 -19.06 -3.64 12.15
C LEU A 220 -20.07 -3.90 11.03
N THR A 221 -19.59 -4.09 9.79
CA THR A 221 -20.46 -4.50 8.67
C THR A 221 -21.04 -5.89 8.92
N GLY A 222 -20.25 -6.82 9.45
CA GLY A 222 -20.64 -8.19 9.75
C GLY A 222 -21.65 -8.31 10.90
N LEU A 223 -21.56 -7.45 11.92
CA LEU A 223 -22.57 -7.37 13.00
C LEU A 223 -23.97 -7.19 12.43
N ARG A 224 -24.08 -6.41 11.34
CA ARG A 224 -25.33 -6.17 10.64
C ARG A 224 -25.67 -7.27 9.65
N CYS A 225 -24.74 -7.62 8.75
CA CYS A 225 -24.98 -8.58 7.67
C CYS A 225 -23.68 -9.32 7.30
N THR A 226 -23.65 -10.62 7.55
CA THR A 226 -22.51 -11.49 7.21
C THR A 226 -22.27 -11.56 5.70
N THR A 227 -23.33 -11.62 4.90
CA THR A 227 -23.22 -11.61 3.42
C THR A 227 -22.59 -10.32 2.90
N THR A 228 -23.01 -9.16 3.40
CA THR A 228 -22.44 -7.87 3.00
C THR A 228 -20.97 -7.76 3.42
N LYS A 229 -20.59 -8.28 4.61
CA LYS A 229 -19.18 -8.39 5.02
C LYS A 229 -18.37 -9.23 4.04
N THR A 230 -18.85 -10.41 3.65
CA THR A 230 -18.13 -11.29 2.71
C THR A 230 -17.99 -10.64 1.34
N TRP A 231 -19.04 -10.00 0.84
CA TRP A 231 -19.03 -9.24 -0.41
C TRP A 231 -18.02 -8.07 -0.36
N LEU A 232 -18.07 -7.28 0.71
CA LEU A 232 -17.11 -6.21 0.98
C LEU A 232 -15.67 -6.72 0.99
N GLN A 233 -15.41 -7.83 1.69
CA GLN A 233 -14.09 -8.42 1.77
C GLN A 233 -13.58 -8.91 0.41
N HIS A 234 -14.46 -9.48 -0.41
CA HIS A 234 -14.13 -9.99 -1.74
C HIS A 234 -13.68 -8.89 -2.70
N PHE A 235 -14.39 -7.76 -2.74
CA PHE A 235 -14.09 -6.66 -3.67
C PHE A 235 -13.10 -5.62 -3.11
N SER A 236 -12.70 -5.75 -1.85
CA SER A 236 -11.71 -4.85 -1.24
C SER A 236 -10.30 -5.09 -1.76
N THR A 237 -9.59 -3.99 -2.03
CA THR A 237 -8.17 -4.00 -2.46
C THR A 237 -7.20 -3.65 -1.33
N CYS A 238 -7.67 -3.43 -0.10
CA CYS A 238 -6.80 -3.06 1.03
C CYS A 238 -5.65 -4.04 1.23
N GLN A 239 -5.93 -5.35 1.19
CA GLN A 239 -4.92 -6.39 1.42
C GLN A 239 -3.83 -6.43 0.35
N SER A 240 -4.17 -6.19 -0.92
CA SER A 240 -3.16 -6.13 -1.98
C SER A 240 -2.29 -4.88 -1.84
N VAL A 241 -2.88 -3.74 -1.48
CA VAL A 241 -2.16 -2.48 -1.29
C VAL A 241 -1.25 -2.53 -0.05
N PHE A 242 -1.66 -3.19 1.04
CA PHE A 242 -0.79 -3.39 2.21
C PHE A 242 0.50 -4.12 1.83
N LYS A 243 0.44 -5.13 0.95
CA LYS A 243 1.60 -5.87 0.46
C LYS A 243 2.54 -5.05 -0.44
N GLN A 244 2.08 -3.91 -0.96
CA GLN A 244 2.86 -3.01 -1.81
C GLN A 244 3.63 -1.95 -1.02
N MET A 245 3.74 -2.09 0.31
CA MET A 245 4.48 -1.17 1.16
C MET A 245 5.89 -0.90 0.60
N PRO A 246 6.29 0.37 0.43
CA PRO A 246 7.65 0.70 0.04
C PRO A 246 8.66 0.22 1.10
N GLY A 247 9.86 -0.13 0.65
CA GLY A 247 10.95 -0.39 1.58
C GLY A 247 11.26 0.86 2.40
N THR A 248 11.63 0.69 3.66
CA THR A 248 12.21 1.77 4.47
C THR A 248 13.58 2.11 3.90
N TRP A 249 13.82 3.38 3.60
CA TRP A 249 15.17 3.84 3.37
C TRP A 249 15.99 3.61 4.64
N LYS A 250 17.13 2.94 4.52
CA LYS A 250 18.16 2.93 5.55
C LYS A 250 19.19 3.97 5.14
N ALA A 251 19.65 4.78 6.09
CA ALA A 251 20.59 5.86 5.83
C ALA A 251 21.89 5.36 5.18
N PRO A 252 22.73 6.24 4.61
CA PRO A 252 24.10 5.95 4.22
C PRO A 252 24.96 5.77 5.50
N GLY A 253 24.60 4.76 6.27
CA GLY A 253 25.45 3.94 7.12
C GLY A 253 25.12 2.49 6.75
N ASP A 254 24.98 2.28 5.45
CA ASP A 254 24.61 1.02 4.86
C ASP A 254 25.80 0.07 5.01
N GLN A 255 25.54 -1.19 5.31
CA GLN A 255 26.65 -2.12 5.53
C GLN A 255 27.45 -2.20 4.22
N PRO A 256 28.79 -2.09 4.29
CA PRO A 256 29.64 -2.45 3.18
C PRO A 256 29.31 -3.87 2.71
N ILE A 257 29.37 -4.12 1.41
CA ILE A 257 29.07 -5.44 0.86
C ILE A 257 30.17 -6.47 1.16
N ASP A 258 31.30 -6.06 1.73
CA ASP A 258 32.50 -6.87 2.00
C ASP A 258 32.19 -8.20 2.69
N GLY A 259 31.31 -8.19 3.70
CA GLY A 259 30.91 -9.41 4.43
C GLY A 259 29.97 -10.35 3.68
N MET A 260 29.62 -10.01 2.43
CA MET A 260 28.74 -10.80 1.55
C MET A 260 29.46 -11.24 0.28
N LEU A 261 30.75 -10.91 0.13
CA LEU A 261 31.48 -11.21 -1.09
C LEU A 261 31.99 -12.64 -1.07
N HIS A 262 31.66 -13.34 -2.15
CA HIS A 262 32.22 -14.63 -2.49
C HIS A 262 33.63 -14.45 -3.07
N PRO A 263 34.60 -15.29 -2.68
CA PRO A 263 35.95 -15.27 -3.27
C PRO A 263 35.92 -15.45 -4.79
N VAL A 264 36.85 -14.81 -5.48
CA VAL A 264 37.00 -14.87 -6.93
C VAL A 264 38.30 -15.55 -7.33
N LEU A 265 38.20 -16.45 -8.30
CA LEU A 265 39.32 -16.93 -9.10
C LEU A 265 39.22 -16.30 -10.50
N GLU A 266 40.18 -15.46 -10.87
CA GLU A 266 40.27 -14.93 -12.22
C GLU A 266 41.11 -15.85 -13.11
N ALA A 267 40.50 -16.38 -14.18
CA ALA A 267 41.22 -17.06 -15.25
C ALA A 267 41.60 -16.03 -16.32
N THR A 268 42.82 -15.51 -16.20
CA THR A 268 43.37 -14.49 -17.10
C THR A 268 43.65 -15.03 -18.51
N ASP A 269 44.01 -16.31 -18.62
CA ASP A 269 44.06 -17.04 -19.88
C ASP A 269 42.86 -18.00 -20.00
N PRO A 270 41.91 -17.73 -20.91
CA PRO A 270 40.76 -18.59 -21.17
C PRO A 270 41.14 -19.97 -21.73
N SER A 271 42.38 -20.14 -22.19
CA SER A 271 42.93 -21.41 -22.69
C SER A 271 43.42 -22.32 -21.56
N VAL A 272 43.37 -21.87 -20.31
CA VAL A 272 43.77 -22.67 -19.14
C VAL A 272 43.00 -23.98 -19.09
N ALA A 273 43.70 -25.07 -18.78
CA ALA A 273 43.10 -26.38 -18.65
C ALA A 273 42.12 -26.41 -17.46
N ILE A 274 40.97 -27.06 -17.64
CA ILE A 274 39.92 -27.13 -16.61
C ILE A 274 40.45 -27.77 -15.31
N ARG A 275 41.37 -28.74 -15.38
CA ARG A 275 42.01 -29.33 -14.19
C ARG A 275 42.70 -28.31 -13.28
N GLU A 276 43.24 -27.22 -13.85
CA GLU A 276 44.03 -26.24 -13.11
C GLU A 276 43.14 -25.26 -12.33
N ILE A 277 41.91 -25.06 -12.78
CA ILE A 277 40.90 -24.22 -12.11
C ILE A 277 40.04 -25.02 -11.10
N LEU A 278 39.91 -26.34 -11.28
CA LEU A 278 39.08 -27.18 -10.40
C LEU A 278 39.57 -27.22 -8.94
N GLY A 279 40.88 -27.25 -8.73
CA GLY A 279 41.47 -27.24 -7.38
C GLY A 279 41.11 -25.97 -6.60
N PRO A 280 41.45 -24.77 -7.12
CA PRO A 280 41.08 -23.50 -6.48
C PRO A 280 39.57 -23.28 -6.35
N LEU A 281 38.76 -23.86 -7.26
CA LEU A 281 37.30 -23.83 -7.19
C LEU A 281 36.70 -24.91 -6.28
N SER A 282 37.48 -25.78 -5.63
CA SER A 282 36.93 -26.83 -4.76
C SER A 282 36.16 -26.31 -3.54
N ASN A 283 36.37 -25.05 -3.15
CA ASN A 283 35.55 -24.38 -2.16
C ASN A 283 34.22 -23.94 -2.80
N SER A 284 33.10 -24.43 -2.27
CA SER A 284 31.75 -24.17 -2.79
C SER A 284 31.37 -22.68 -2.88
N ASP A 285 32.01 -21.81 -2.08
CA ASP A 285 31.80 -20.36 -2.10
C ASP A 285 32.68 -19.62 -3.12
N THR A 286 33.68 -20.26 -3.74
CA THR A 286 34.53 -19.59 -4.74
C THR A 286 33.87 -19.59 -6.11
N TRP A 287 33.93 -18.44 -6.78
CA TRP A 287 33.44 -18.28 -8.16
C TRP A 287 34.56 -17.97 -9.14
N GLY A 288 34.46 -18.51 -10.35
CA GLY A 288 35.39 -18.26 -11.43
C GLY A 288 34.94 -17.10 -12.33
N ILE A 289 35.86 -16.23 -12.74
CA ILE A 289 35.59 -15.19 -13.73
C ILE A 289 36.53 -15.29 -14.94
N VAL A 290 36.01 -14.96 -16.10
CA VAL A 290 36.77 -14.71 -17.34
C VAL A 290 36.40 -13.35 -17.89
N ARG A 291 37.39 -12.55 -18.27
CA ARG A 291 37.21 -11.25 -18.91
C ARG A 291 37.66 -11.34 -20.37
N GLN A 292 36.74 -11.16 -21.31
CA GLN A 292 37.05 -11.14 -22.75
C GLN A 292 36.24 -10.04 -23.42
N ASN A 293 36.86 -9.28 -24.34
CA ASN A 293 36.19 -8.26 -25.16
C ASN A 293 35.36 -7.22 -24.37
N GLY A 294 35.75 -6.93 -23.11
CA GLY A 294 35.02 -6.01 -22.24
C GLY A 294 33.80 -6.61 -21.54
N GLU A 295 33.56 -7.92 -21.68
CA GLU A 295 32.50 -8.65 -20.99
C GLU A 295 33.07 -9.51 -19.85
N ILE A 296 32.24 -9.73 -18.81
CA ILE A 296 32.55 -10.55 -17.65
C ILE A 296 31.69 -11.81 -17.70
N THR A 297 32.34 -12.95 -17.86
CA THR A 297 31.69 -14.26 -17.75
C THR A 297 31.96 -14.83 -16.37
N LEU A 298 30.88 -15.09 -15.61
CA LEU A 298 30.94 -15.67 -14.26
C LEU A 298 30.48 -17.12 -14.32
N PHE A 299 31.27 -18.04 -13.79
CA PHE A 299 30.96 -19.46 -13.74
C PHE A 299 31.23 -20.05 -12.35
N GLY A 300 30.51 -21.11 -12.00
CA GLY A 300 30.70 -21.83 -10.74
C GLY A 300 30.43 -23.33 -10.88
N HIS A 301 30.27 -23.99 -9.74
CA HIS A 301 30.07 -25.44 -9.63
C HIS A 301 28.95 -26.00 -10.50
N THR A 302 27.83 -25.26 -10.60
CA THR A 302 26.67 -25.70 -11.40
C THR A 302 26.90 -25.59 -12.90
N ASP A 303 27.80 -24.71 -13.35
CA ASP A 303 28.23 -24.62 -14.75
C ASP A 303 29.15 -25.79 -15.10
N ILE A 304 30.12 -26.11 -14.23
CA ILE A 304 31.03 -27.26 -14.37
C ILE A 304 30.23 -28.57 -14.40
N ALA A 305 29.26 -28.74 -13.49
CA ALA A 305 28.41 -29.92 -13.46
C ALA A 305 27.58 -30.07 -14.74
N ARG A 306 27.08 -28.95 -15.30
CA ARG A 306 26.38 -28.97 -16.60
C ARG A 306 27.32 -29.33 -17.75
N TRP A 307 28.55 -28.82 -17.73
CA TRP A 307 29.55 -29.18 -18.71
C TRP A 307 29.88 -30.68 -18.65
N VAL A 308 30.17 -31.22 -17.46
CA VAL A 308 30.37 -32.67 -17.25
C VAL A 308 29.17 -33.48 -17.75
N ALA A 309 27.95 -33.04 -17.44
CA ALA A 309 26.73 -33.70 -17.91
C ALA A 309 26.58 -33.65 -19.44
N SER A 310 27.16 -32.66 -20.13
CA SER A 310 27.15 -32.58 -21.60
C SER A 310 27.99 -33.66 -22.28
N TRP A 311 28.83 -34.38 -21.52
CA TRP A 311 29.63 -35.50 -21.98
C TRP A 311 29.04 -36.87 -21.59
N ALA A 312 27.84 -36.91 -21.03
CA ALA A 312 27.23 -38.15 -20.51
C ALA A 312 27.17 -39.28 -21.57
N ASP A 313 26.94 -38.94 -22.84
CA ASP A 313 26.86 -39.91 -23.94
C ASP A 313 28.22 -40.52 -24.32
N GLN A 314 29.33 -39.85 -23.96
CA GLN A 314 30.69 -40.29 -24.30
C GLN A 314 31.36 -41.06 -23.15
N GLY A 315 30.82 -40.97 -21.93
CA GLY A 315 31.30 -41.69 -20.75
C GLY A 315 32.65 -41.24 -20.18
N ILE A 316 33.32 -40.27 -20.82
CA ILE A 316 34.62 -39.73 -20.41
C ILE A 316 34.57 -38.20 -20.58
N VAL A 317 35.16 -37.47 -19.62
CA VAL A 317 35.37 -36.02 -19.68
C VAL A 317 36.87 -35.76 -19.72
N ASP A 318 37.31 -34.95 -20.68
CA ASP A 318 38.70 -34.48 -20.75
C ASP A 318 38.89 -33.23 -19.88
N LEU A 319 39.63 -33.36 -18.78
CA LEU A 319 39.93 -32.24 -17.88
C LEU A 319 41.10 -31.37 -18.38
N ASP A 320 41.81 -31.81 -19.43
CA ASP A 320 42.83 -31.02 -20.11
C ASP A 320 42.22 -30.09 -21.18
N ALA A 321 40.91 -30.21 -21.43
CA ALA A 321 40.18 -29.29 -22.28
C ALA A 321 40.29 -27.83 -21.78
N PRO A 322 40.36 -26.85 -22.69
CA PRO A 322 40.46 -25.44 -22.33
C PRO A 322 39.15 -24.93 -21.72
N LEU A 323 39.26 -23.96 -20.81
CA LEU A 323 38.08 -23.31 -20.21
C LEU A 323 37.11 -22.73 -21.25
N THR A 324 37.61 -22.23 -22.40
CA THR A 324 36.75 -21.79 -23.51
C THR A 324 35.77 -22.86 -23.98
N GLU A 325 36.18 -24.12 -24.07
CA GLU A 325 35.28 -25.22 -24.48
C GLU A 325 34.15 -25.40 -23.47
N MET A 326 34.45 -25.30 -22.16
CA MET A 326 33.44 -25.35 -21.11
C MET A 326 32.41 -24.23 -21.26
N LEU A 327 32.89 -23.00 -21.50
CA LEU A 327 32.04 -21.82 -21.64
C LEU A 327 31.16 -21.89 -22.89
N GLU A 328 31.65 -22.48 -23.99
CA GLU A 328 30.89 -22.66 -25.22
C GLU A 328 29.82 -23.76 -25.10
N ARG A 329 30.18 -24.93 -24.55
CA ARG A 329 29.24 -26.05 -24.41
C ARG A 329 28.21 -25.85 -23.29
N ALA A 330 28.59 -25.14 -22.22
CA ALA A 330 27.76 -24.94 -21.04
C ALA A 330 27.73 -23.47 -20.62
N ALA A 331 27.27 -22.60 -21.52
CA ALA A 331 27.17 -21.15 -21.32
C ALA A 331 26.71 -20.77 -19.89
N PRO A 332 27.50 -19.94 -19.19
CA PRO A 332 27.13 -19.50 -17.85
C PRO A 332 25.89 -18.62 -17.86
N ARG A 333 25.10 -18.73 -16.79
CA ARG A 333 23.74 -18.14 -16.73
C ARG A 333 23.70 -16.76 -16.06
N HIS A 334 24.80 -16.36 -15.43
CA HIS A 334 24.85 -15.12 -14.69
C HIS A 334 25.03 -13.93 -15.63
N ARG A 335 24.17 -12.92 -15.47
CA ARG A 335 24.38 -11.59 -16.07
C ARG A 335 25.13 -10.75 -15.05
N THR A 336 26.40 -10.49 -15.35
CA THR A 336 27.33 -9.87 -14.42
C THR A 336 27.63 -8.44 -14.85
N ILE A 337 27.69 -7.53 -13.88
CA ILE A 337 28.12 -6.15 -14.08
C ILE A 337 29.27 -5.83 -13.11
N ALA A 338 30.14 -4.90 -13.46
CA ALA A 338 31.17 -4.38 -12.56
C ALA A 338 30.62 -3.27 -11.65
N VAL A 339 31.05 -3.27 -10.39
CA VAL A 339 30.69 -2.27 -9.36
C VAL A 339 31.87 -1.99 -8.44
N ALA A 340 31.93 -0.79 -7.86
CA ALA A 340 33.04 -0.38 -7.01
C ALA A 340 32.96 -1.04 -5.62
N SER A 341 34.13 -1.26 -5.00
CA SER A 341 34.27 -1.75 -3.62
C SER A 341 33.61 -0.85 -2.56
N SER A 342 33.42 0.44 -2.86
CA SER A 342 32.65 1.36 -2.02
C SER A 342 31.13 1.15 -2.06
N MET A 343 30.63 0.22 -2.88
CA MET A 343 29.21 -0.05 -3.02
C MET A 343 28.61 -0.62 -1.74
N THR A 344 27.40 -0.17 -1.45
CA THR A 344 26.64 -0.56 -0.27
C THR A 344 25.55 -1.58 -0.58
N VAL A 345 25.06 -2.29 0.45
CA VAL A 345 24.00 -3.31 0.33
C VAL A 345 22.72 -2.79 -0.35
N SER A 346 22.34 -1.55 -0.12
CA SER A 346 21.16 -0.89 -0.69
C SER A 346 21.40 -0.43 -2.12
N GLU A 347 22.59 0.05 -2.45
CA GLU A 347 22.96 0.36 -3.84
C GLU A 347 22.98 -0.91 -4.70
N ALA A 348 23.57 -1.99 -4.17
CA ALA A 348 23.51 -3.31 -4.80
C ALA A 348 22.05 -3.77 -4.93
N GLY A 349 21.24 -3.62 -3.88
CA GLY A 349 19.82 -3.92 -3.90
C GLY A 349 19.03 -3.11 -4.93
N ALA A 350 19.36 -1.84 -5.13
CA ALA A 350 18.73 -0.97 -6.13
C ALA A 350 19.01 -1.46 -7.55
N ARG A 351 20.23 -1.93 -7.82
CA ARG A 351 20.60 -2.50 -9.13
C ARG A 351 20.03 -3.90 -9.37
N PHE A 352 20.05 -4.79 -8.37
CA PHE A 352 19.50 -6.14 -8.51
C PHE A 352 17.97 -6.19 -8.60
N PHE A 353 17.29 -5.31 -7.86
CA PHE A 353 15.84 -5.31 -7.71
C PHE A 353 15.19 -4.05 -8.28
N GLU A 354 15.84 -3.42 -9.27
CA GLU A 354 15.37 -2.20 -9.89
C GLU A 354 13.91 -2.35 -10.34
N ARG A 355 13.02 -1.53 -9.80
CA ARG A 355 11.60 -1.62 -10.15
C ARG A 355 11.45 -1.12 -11.58
N ASN A 356 10.60 -1.79 -12.37
CA ASN A 356 10.28 -1.46 -13.77
C ASN A 356 11.33 -1.81 -14.84
N VAL A 357 12.41 -2.50 -14.48
CA VAL A 357 13.27 -3.18 -15.46
C VAL A 357 12.81 -4.65 -15.63
N PRO A 358 12.69 -5.17 -16.87
CA PRO A 358 12.35 -6.58 -17.10
C PRO A 358 13.29 -7.52 -16.33
N SER A 359 12.74 -8.61 -15.79
CA SER A 359 13.53 -9.57 -14.99
C SER A 359 14.73 -10.16 -15.76
N LYS A 360 14.58 -10.31 -17.09
CA LYS A 360 15.62 -10.82 -17.99
C LYS A 360 16.78 -9.86 -18.25
N SER A 361 16.60 -8.56 -18.07
CA SER A 361 17.66 -7.56 -18.29
C SER A 361 18.39 -7.16 -17.01
N LYS A 362 17.89 -7.57 -15.84
CA LYS A 362 18.54 -7.30 -14.55
C LYS A 362 19.78 -8.15 -14.35
N PRO A 363 20.83 -7.63 -13.70
CA PRO A 363 21.97 -8.44 -13.30
C PRO A 363 21.52 -9.54 -12.34
N THR A 364 22.23 -10.66 -12.37
CA THR A 364 22.07 -11.75 -11.39
C THR A 364 23.32 -11.94 -10.54
N ALA A 365 24.43 -11.31 -10.92
CA ALA A 365 25.64 -11.18 -10.12
C ALA A 365 26.30 -9.81 -10.34
N MET A 366 27.16 -9.41 -9.41
CA MET A 366 28.01 -8.23 -9.51
C MET A 366 29.46 -8.60 -9.20
N LEU A 367 30.37 -8.25 -10.10
CA LEU A 367 31.80 -8.30 -9.84
C LEU A 367 32.20 -7.00 -9.15
N VAL A 368 32.65 -7.11 -7.90
CA VAL A 368 33.18 -5.99 -7.14
C VAL A 368 34.64 -5.81 -7.52
N THR A 369 34.99 -4.63 -8.03
CA THR A 369 36.36 -4.27 -8.38
C THR A 369 36.82 -3.06 -7.57
N SER A 370 38.14 -2.87 -7.49
CA SER A 370 38.74 -1.76 -6.76
C SER A 370 38.23 -0.38 -7.21
N ASP A 371 37.99 -0.20 -8.51
CA ASP A 371 37.58 1.07 -9.14
C ASP A 371 36.14 1.06 -9.70
N GLY A 372 35.47 -0.09 -9.70
CA GLY A 372 34.14 -0.29 -10.25
C GLY A 372 34.06 -0.46 -11.76
N THR A 373 35.19 -0.57 -12.44
CA THR A 373 35.27 -0.87 -13.88
C THR A 373 35.44 -2.36 -14.12
N VAL A 374 35.19 -2.81 -15.36
CA VAL A 374 35.39 -4.20 -15.78
C VAL A 374 36.86 -4.64 -15.67
N THR A 375 37.79 -3.70 -15.82
CA THR A 375 39.24 -3.93 -15.81
C THR A 375 39.88 -3.79 -14.42
N GLY A 376 39.16 -3.30 -13.43
CA GLY A 376 39.70 -3.12 -12.08
C GLY A 376 40.03 -4.45 -11.39
N GLU A 377 40.93 -4.41 -10.41
CA GLU A 377 41.31 -5.58 -9.61
C GLU A 377 40.08 -6.21 -8.94
N PRO A 378 39.82 -7.52 -9.10
CA PRO A 378 38.66 -8.17 -8.52
C PRO A 378 38.79 -8.31 -7.00
N VAL A 379 37.77 -7.83 -6.29
CA VAL A 379 37.67 -7.94 -4.83
C VAL A 379 36.80 -9.14 -4.44
N GLY A 380 35.73 -9.41 -5.20
CA GLY A 380 34.85 -10.56 -4.97
C GLY A 380 33.55 -10.49 -5.78
N ILE A 381 32.68 -11.47 -5.57
CA ILE A 381 31.38 -11.58 -6.26
C ILE A 381 30.23 -11.45 -5.27
N LEU A 382 29.23 -10.67 -5.64
CA LEU A 382 27.96 -10.59 -4.93
C LEU A 382 26.85 -11.19 -5.78
N LEU A 383 26.10 -12.16 -5.26
CA LEU A 383 24.96 -12.75 -5.96
C LEU A 383 23.67 -12.06 -5.55
N ARG A 384 22.70 -12.05 -6.49
CA ARG A 384 21.36 -11.52 -6.22
C ARG A 384 20.66 -12.22 -5.04
N GLU A 385 20.99 -13.48 -4.78
CA GLU A 385 20.34 -14.33 -3.78
C GLU A 385 20.82 -14.00 -2.37
N ASP A 386 22.09 -13.60 -2.21
CA ASP A 386 22.68 -13.19 -0.92
C ASP A 386 21.92 -12.02 -0.29
N LEU A 387 21.39 -11.12 -1.13
CA LEU A 387 20.57 -9.97 -0.70
C LEU A 387 19.10 -10.33 -0.42
N ARG A 388 18.59 -11.45 -0.96
CA ARG A 388 17.22 -11.91 -0.67
C ARG A 388 17.13 -12.57 0.70
N ALA A 389 18.17 -13.26 1.14
CA ALA A 389 18.19 -13.98 2.41
C ALA A 389 18.12 -13.08 3.67
N ARG A 390 18.34 -11.76 3.53
CA ARG A 390 18.32 -10.77 4.62
C ARG A 390 17.09 -9.84 4.64
N ARG A 391 16.13 -10.00 3.72
CA ARG A 391 14.85 -9.26 3.72
C ARG A 391 13.77 -10.07 4.43
#